data_AF-G8GKL4-F1
#
_entry.id   AF-G8GKL4-F1
#
_cell.length_a   1.000
_cell.length_b   1.000
_cell.length_c   1.000
_cell.angle_alpha   90.00
_cell.angle_beta   90.00
_cell.angle_gamma   90.00
#
_symmetry.space_group_name_H-M   'P 1'
#
loop_
_entity.id
_entity.type
_entity.pdbx_description
1 polymer ?
#
loop_
_entity_poly.entity_id
_entity_poly.type
_entity_poly.pdbx_seq_one_letter_code
_entity_poly.pdbx_strand_id
1 'polypeptide(L)'
;TTTAATSTDDKAATTAATSTDDKAATTAATSTDDKAATTAATSTDDKATTTAATSTDDKATTTAATSTDDKTATTVGTSDNNNSATASDKDVSSSAQKSQTIDNNSKTADTTAALEASSKNLKTIDGKTYYYDDDDQVKKNFATVIDGKVLYFDKETGALADTNDYQFLEGLTSENNTYTEHNASVGTSSDSYTNVDGYLTADSWYRPKDILVNGQNWESSKDDDLRPLLMTWWPDKATQVNYLNAMKYLDATETETVYTSDDSQDALNKAAQNIQVKIEEKISQEGQTQWLKDDISKFVDSQSNWNIASESKGTDHLQGGALLYVNSDKTPDANSDYRLLNRTPTNQTGTPLYTTDPTQGGYDFLLANDVDNSNPVVQAEQLNWMYYLLNFGSITNNDAEANFDSIRVDAVDNVDADLLQIAADYFKAAYGVDKSDAISNQHVSILEDWSDNDAEYVKDNGDNQLSMDNKLRLSLKYSLTMPAVDQYGNKRSGLEPFLTNSLVDRTNDSTDNTAQPNYSFVRAHDSEVQTVIAEIIKQRIDPDSDGLSPTMDQLTEAFKIYNADQLKTDKEFTQYNIPSTYATILTNKDTV
;
A
#
# COMPACT_ATOMS: atom_id res chain seq x y z
N THR A 1 -14.77 -61.91 -21.98
CA THR A 1 -13.59 -62.79 -21.84
C THR A 1 -12.66 -62.50 -23.00
N THR A 2 -11.41 -62.06 -22.83
CA THR A 2 -10.62 -61.95 -21.57
C THR A 2 -9.43 -60.99 -21.79
N THR A 3 -9.10 -60.13 -20.80
CA THR A 3 -7.76 -59.61 -20.35
C THR A 3 -6.67 -59.20 -21.38
N ALA A 4 -5.98 -58.05 -21.30
CA ALA A 4 -5.14 -57.50 -20.19
C ALA A 4 -3.91 -58.40 -19.87
N ALA A 5 -2.69 -57.93 -19.56
CA ALA A 5 -2.06 -56.60 -19.55
C ALA A 5 -0.51 -56.77 -19.60
N THR A 6 0.23 -55.70 -19.85
CA THR A 6 1.70 -55.54 -19.70
C THR A 6 1.92 -54.44 -18.66
N SER A 7 2.96 -54.35 -17.84
CA SER A 7 4.17 -55.10 -17.49
C SER A 7 4.82 -54.23 -16.39
N THR A 8 5.43 -54.80 -15.35
CA THR A 8 5.91 -54.05 -14.17
C THR A 8 7.26 -53.37 -14.39
N ASP A 9 7.38 -52.11 -13.97
CA ASP A 9 8.66 -51.42 -13.79
C ASP A 9 9.44 -51.98 -12.60
N ASP A 10 10.77 -51.93 -12.67
CA ASP A 10 11.60 -51.94 -11.47
C ASP A 10 12.81 -50.99 -11.55
N LYS A 11 13.05 -50.35 -10.42
CA LYS A 11 13.76 -49.10 -10.14
C LYS A 11 15.30 -49.21 -10.22
N ALA A 12 15.98 -48.18 -10.72
CA ALA A 12 17.40 -47.96 -10.48
C ALA A 12 17.71 -46.46 -10.24
N ALA A 13 18.56 -46.18 -9.24
CA ALA A 13 18.81 -44.83 -8.74
C ALA A 13 20.05 -44.16 -9.37
N THR A 14 19.99 -42.84 -9.51
CA THR A 14 21.10 -41.98 -9.94
C THR A 14 22.04 -41.63 -8.78
N THR A 15 23.35 -41.77 -9.02
CA THR A 15 24.40 -41.22 -8.16
C THR A 15 25.19 -40.22 -9.00
N ALA A 16 25.21 -38.95 -8.59
CA ALA A 16 26.03 -37.93 -9.23
C ALA A 16 27.44 -37.91 -8.61
N ALA A 17 28.47 -37.79 -9.44
CA ALA A 17 29.85 -37.59 -9.02
C ALA A 17 30.45 -36.40 -9.79
N THR A 18 31.04 -35.48 -9.05
CA THR A 18 31.75 -34.29 -9.56
C THR A 18 33.17 -34.63 -10.04
N SER A 19 33.65 -33.91 -11.05
CA SER A 19 35.08 -33.82 -11.37
C SER A 19 35.41 -32.46 -11.99
N THR A 20 36.39 -31.76 -11.41
CA THR A 20 36.95 -30.49 -11.89
C THR A 20 38.20 -30.70 -12.75
N ASP A 21 38.57 -29.64 -13.50
CA ASP A 21 39.87 -29.40 -14.16
C ASP A 21 40.26 -30.38 -15.30
N ASP A 22 40.81 -29.95 -16.44
CA ASP A 22 42.04 -29.16 -16.49
C ASP A 22 42.23 -28.35 -17.81
N LYS A 23 43.28 -27.53 -17.84
CA LYS A 23 43.57 -26.46 -18.82
C LYS A 23 44.63 -26.89 -19.85
N ALA A 24 44.38 -26.67 -21.14
CA ALA A 24 45.39 -26.81 -22.21
C ALA A 24 45.28 -25.71 -23.27
N ALA A 25 46.42 -25.33 -23.90
CA ALA A 25 46.56 -24.07 -24.62
C ALA A 25 46.80 -24.20 -26.14
N THR A 26 46.24 -23.23 -26.88
CA THR A 26 46.69 -22.60 -28.14
C THR A 26 47.57 -23.37 -29.14
N THR A 27 47.14 -23.39 -30.40
CA THR A 27 48.01 -23.19 -31.59
C THR A 27 47.20 -22.44 -32.67
N ALA A 28 47.83 -21.58 -33.46
CA ALA A 28 47.18 -20.54 -34.26
C ALA A 28 47.42 -20.65 -35.79
N ALA A 29 46.48 -20.07 -36.57
CA ALA A 29 46.65 -19.56 -37.95
C ALA A 29 45.48 -18.58 -38.24
N THR A 30 45.68 -17.26 -38.30
CA THR A 30 45.85 -16.44 -39.54
C THR A 30 44.81 -16.73 -40.65
N SER A 31 44.04 -15.77 -41.19
CA SER A 31 43.86 -14.31 -40.95
C SER A 31 42.50 -13.88 -41.57
N THR A 32 42.03 -12.62 -41.69
CA THR A 32 42.66 -11.27 -41.75
C THR A 32 41.60 -10.17 -41.49
N ASP A 33 42.07 -8.93 -41.30
CA ASP A 33 41.49 -7.57 -41.48
C ASP A 33 40.07 -7.42 -42.11
N ASP A 34 39.23 -6.46 -41.71
CA ASP A 34 39.60 -5.03 -41.56
C ASP A 34 38.89 -4.23 -40.43
N LYS A 35 39.41 -3.01 -40.20
CA LYS A 35 39.31 -2.14 -39.00
C LYS A 35 38.37 -0.94 -39.25
N ALA A 36 37.63 -0.39 -38.26
CA ALA A 36 38.03 0.79 -37.44
C ALA A 36 36.75 1.51 -36.93
N ALA A 37 36.72 2.28 -35.84
CA ALA A 37 37.59 2.38 -34.66
C ALA A 37 36.86 3.15 -33.54
N THR A 38 36.91 2.64 -32.30
CA THR A 38 36.59 3.40 -31.09
C THR A 38 37.85 4.08 -30.55
N THR A 39 37.73 5.32 -30.06
CA THR A 39 38.80 6.02 -29.35
C THR A 39 38.30 6.42 -27.97
N ALA A 40 38.75 5.73 -26.92
CA ALA A 40 38.63 6.19 -25.55
C ALA A 40 39.85 7.06 -25.19
N ALA A 41 39.61 8.13 -24.44
CA ALA A 41 40.66 8.92 -23.82
C ALA A 41 40.30 9.18 -22.35
N THR A 42 41.17 8.73 -21.45
CA THR A 42 41.11 8.98 -20.00
C THR A 42 41.78 10.31 -19.65
N SER A 43 41.25 11.05 -18.67
CA SER A 43 42.06 11.58 -17.55
C SER A 43 41.28 12.41 -16.50
N THR A 44 41.52 12.06 -15.24
CA THR A 44 41.66 12.92 -14.02
C THR A 44 40.50 13.71 -13.42
N ASP A 45 40.32 13.48 -12.11
CA ASP A 45 39.71 14.36 -11.12
C ASP A 45 40.24 15.81 -11.18
N ASP A 46 39.39 16.78 -10.82
CA ASP A 46 39.81 17.87 -9.94
C ASP A 46 38.62 18.47 -9.17
N LYS A 47 38.89 19.05 -7.99
CA LYS A 47 37.89 19.45 -6.98
C LYS A 47 37.86 20.97 -6.73
N ALA A 48 36.75 21.64 -7.05
CA ALA A 48 36.34 22.94 -6.47
C ALA A 48 34.84 23.19 -6.73
N THR A 49 33.97 23.37 -5.73
CA THR A 49 33.74 24.56 -4.88
C THR A 49 32.92 25.67 -5.56
N THR A 50 31.78 25.96 -4.92
CA THR A 50 30.76 27.00 -5.13
C THR A 50 31.20 28.39 -5.65
N THR A 51 30.33 29.04 -6.44
CA THR A 51 29.76 30.39 -6.19
C THR A 51 28.56 30.64 -7.13
N ALA A 52 27.54 31.35 -6.63
CA ALA A 52 26.28 31.62 -7.34
C ALA A 52 26.33 32.80 -8.34
N ALA A 53 25.33 32.88 -9.23
CA ALA A 53 24.95 34.11 -9.93
C ALA A 53 23.44 34.19 -10.15
N THR A 54 22.85 35.35 -9.85
CA THR A 54 21.42 35.69 -9.91
C THR A 54 21.07 36.52 -11.17
N SER A 55 19.87 36.30 -11.73
CA SER A 55 19.09 37.28 -12.53
C SER A 55 17.69 36.69 -12.80
N THR A 56 16.61 37.07 -12.10
CA THR A 56 15.79 38.32 -12.19
C THR A 56 14.74 38.33 -13.30
N ASP A 57 13.55 38.80 -12.91
CA ASP A 57 12.39 39.25 -13.69
C ASP A 57 11.54 38.13 -14.38
N ASP A 58 10.20 38.21 -14.47
CA ASP A 58 9.30 39.33 -14.15
C ASP A 58 7.88 38.88 -13.69
N LYS A 59 7.04 39.83 -13.26
CA LYS A 59 5.78 39.66 -12.51
C LYS A 59 4.51 39.91 -13.34
N ALA A 60 3.55 38.97 -13.34
CA ALA A 60 2.13 39.20 -13.69
C ALA A 60 1.25 38.10 -13.04
N THR A 61 0.65 38.28 -11.86
CA THR A 61 -0.60 39.04 -11.55
C THR A 61 -1.81 38.73 -12.44
N THR A 62 -2.67 37.78 -12.02
CA THR A 62 -4.15 37.91 -11.86
C THR A 62 -4.71 36.62 -11.22
N THR A 63 -5.18 36.67 -9.98
CA THR A 63 -6.61 36.81 -9.59
C THR A 63 -7.41 35.50 -9.66
N ALA A 64 -7.57 34.83 -8.53
CA ALA A 64 -8.67 33.90 -8.24
C ALA A 64 -9.35 34.36 -6.94
N ALA A 65 -10.68 34.36 -6.91
CA ALA A 65 -11.45 35.00 -5.85
C ALA A 65 -11.71 34.08 -4.66
N THR A 66 -11.49 34.59 -3.44
CA THR A 66 -12.02 34.01 -2.21
C THR A 66 -13.48 34.42 -2.00
N SER A 67 -14.36 33.44 -1.77
CA SER A 67 -15.68 33.66 -1.17
C SER A 67 -15.66 33.12 0.26
N THR A 68 -15.30 33.97 1.22
CA THR A 68 -15.62 33.78 2.63
C THR A 68 -17.04 34.26 2.89
N ASP A 69 -17.87 33.44 3.54
CA ASP A 69 -18.95 33.95 4.36
C ASP A 69 -18.58 33.76 5.84
N ASP A 70 -18.83 34.79 6.64
CA ASP A 70 -18.22 35.03 7.94
C ASP A 70 -19.30 35.07 9.04
N LYS A 71 -18.98 34.54 10.24
CA LYS A 71 -19.60 35.05 11.46
C LYS A 71 -18.78 34.86 12.75
N THR A 72 -17.74 35.68 12.87
CA THR A 72 -17.47 36.55 14.05
C THR A 72 -17.68 36.01 15.48
N ALA A 73 -16.61 36.02 16.29
CA ALA A 73 -16.66 36.57 17.66
C ALA A 73 -15.27 36.98 18.22
N THR A 74 -14.98 38.28 18.13
CA THR A 74 -14.33 39.13 19.15
C THR A 74 -13.03 38.67 19.85
N THR A 75 -11.94 39.36 19.49
CA THR A 75 -10.68 39.44 20.24
C THR A 75 -10.78 40.26 21.54
N VAL A 76 -10.05 39.81 22.57
CA VAL A 76 -9.44 40.68 23.60
C VAL A 76 -8.01 40.16 23.82
N GLY A 77 -7.01 41.03 23.76
CA GLY A 77 -5.61 40.64 23.85
C GLY A 77 -4.83 41.39 24.94
N THR A 78 -3.66 40.84 25.26
CA THR A 78 -2.52 41.49 25.93
C THR A 78 -1.28 40.67 25.57
N SER A 79 -0.42 41.19 24.69
CA SER A 79 0.78 41.96 25.04
C SER A 79 2.00 41.08 25.33
N ASP A 80 2.86 40.95 24.32
CA ASP A 80 4.23 40.50 24.48
C ASP A 80 4.98 41.34 25.52
N ASN A 81 5.91 40.71 26.24
CA ASN A 81 7.13 41.42 26.61
C ASN A 81 8.31 40.46 26.66
N ASN A 82 9.26 40.70 25.77
CA ASN A 82 10.46 39.88 25.59
C ASN A 82 11.60 40.49 26.43
N ASN A 83 12.28 39.69 27.27
CA ASN A 83 13.58 40.10 27.77
C ASN A 83 14.51 38.91 28.05
N SER A 84 15.68 38.93 27.43
CA SER A 84 16.72 37.92 27.59
C SER A 84 17.69 38.32 28.71
N ALA A 85 17.99 37.39 29.61
CA ALA A 85 19.16 37.49 30.49
C ALA A 85 19.67 36.10 30.88
N THR A 86 20.91 35.81 30.52
CA THR A 86 21.66 34.60 30.92
C THR A 86 22.23 34.73 32.34
N ALA A 87 22.14 33.65 33.15
CA ALA A 87 23.28 33.03 33.87
C ALA A 87 22.89 32.25 35.15
N SER A 88 23.46 31.05 35.26
CA SER A 88 23.95 30.40 36.50
C SER A 88 22.95 30.02 37.61
N ASP A 89 22.52 28.77 37.53
CA ASP A 89 22.74 27.73 38.56
C ASP A 89 22.68 28.17 40.04
N LYS A 90 21.52 27.92 40.66
CA LYS A 90 21.36 27.65 42.09
C LYS A 90 19.98 27.07 42.38
N ASP A 91 19.99 25.82 42.85
CA ASP A 91 19.05 25.20 43.79
C ASP A 91 17.84 26.08 44.22
N VAL A 92 16.68 25.85 43.61
CA VAL A 92 15.38 26.41 44.04
C VAL A 92 14.42 25.26 44.31
N SER A 93 14.10 25.12 45.60
CA SER A 93 13.08 24.23 46.15
C SER A 93 11.79 24.24 45.33
N SER A 94 11.29 23.04 45.03
CA SER A 94 10.00 22.79 44.38
C SER A 94 8.83 23.29 45.23
N SER A 95 8.45 24.55 45.03
CA SER A 95 7.14 25.05 45.45
C SER A 95 6.07 24.42 44.56
N ALA A 96 5.66 23.19 44.89
CA ALA A 96 4.49 22.57 44.31
C ALA A 96 3.33 23.57 44.37
N GLN A 97 2.71 23.86 43.22
CA GLN A 97 1.46 24.63 43.21
C GLN A 97 0.38 23.77 43.88
N LYS A 98 0.25 23.97 45.18
CA LYS A 98 -0.82 23.45 46.00
C LYS A 98 -2.13 23.73 45.27
N SER A 99 -2.83 22.66 44.90
CA SER A 99 -4.17 22.73 44.32
C SER A 99 -4.99 23.78 45.06
N GLN A 100 -5.50 24.76 44.33
CA GLN A 100 -6.55 25.62 44.86
C GLN A 100 -7.81 24.76 44.96
N THR A 101 -7.95 24.10 46.10
CA THR A 101 -9.26 23.67 46.59
C THR A 101 -10.10 24.94 46.69
N ILE A 102 -10.94 25.20 45.68
CA ILE A 102 -12.06 26.11 45.86
C ILE A 102 -12.97 25.37 46.83
N ASP A 103 -13.07 25.87 48.06
CA ASP A 103 -14.01 25.39 49.07
C ASP A 103 -15.46 25.71 48.64
N ASN A 104 -15.94 25.01 47.62
CA ASN A 104 -17.35 24.94 47.23
C ASN A 104 -18.09 23.89 48.08
N ASN A 105 -17.78 23.81 49.37
CA ASN A 105 -18.59 23.08 50.34
C ASN A 105 -19.86 23.88 50.69
N SER A 106 -20.67 24.15 49.67
CA SER A 106 -22.02 24.71 49.81
C SER A 106 -22.91 24.34 48.62
N LYS A 107 -23.81 23.38 48.86
CA LYS A 107 -25.06 23.15 48.12
C LYS A 107 -24.95 22.75 46.63
N THR A 108 -24.54 21.51 46.35
CA THR A 108 -24.89 20.82 45.10
C THR A 108 -26.40 20.47 45.00
N ALA A 109 -27.11 20.34 46.12
CA ALA A 109 -28.53 19.96 46.13
C ALA A 109 -29.51 21.07 45.70
N ASP A 110 -29.20 22.35 45.96
CA ASP A 110 -30.08 23.47 45.57
C ASP A 110 -29.95 23.83 44.08
N THR A 111 -28.82 23.51 43.44
CA THR A 111 -28.57 23.78 42.01
C THR A 111 -29.29 22.82 41.08
N THR A 112 -29.37 21.53 41.43
CA THR A 112 -30.03 20.52 40.59
C THR A 112 -31.53 20.78 40.44
N ALA A 113 -32.24 21.03 41.54
CA ALA A 113 -33.68 21.31 41.49
C ALA A 113 -34.03 22.59 40.69
N ALA A 114 -33.15 23.60 40.72
CA ALA A 114 -33.30 24.80 39.90
C ALA A 114 -33.08 24.52 38.41
N LEU A 115 -32.09 23.68 38.06
CA LEU A 115 -31.84 23.24 36.69
C LEU A 115 -33.02 22.43 36.13
N GLU A 116 -33.60 21.51 36.90
CA GLU A 116 -34.79 20.75 36.47
C GLU A 116 -36.01 21.64 36.26
N ALA A 117 -36.23 22.61 37.15
CA ALA A 117 -37.29 23.60 36.96
C ALA A 117 -37.09 24.48 35.71
N SER A 118 -35.86 24.61 35.20
CA SER A 118 -35.53 25.40 34.01
C SER A 118 -35.72 24.65 32.68
N SER A 119 -35.86 23.32 32.69
CA SER A 119 -35.97 22.52 31.46
C SER A 119 -36.83 21.26 31.62
N LYS A 120 -37.86 21.13 30.76
CA LYS A 120 -38.70 19.92 30.66
C LYS A 120 -37.92 18.64 30.32
N ASN A 121 -36.70 18.79 29.79
CA ASN A 121 -35.86 17.71 29.30
C ASN A 121 -34.96 17.14 30.40
N LEU A 122 -34.96 17.68 31.63
CA LEU A 122 -34.24 17.11 32.77
C LEU A 122 -35.18 16.35 33.71
N LYS A 123 -34.78 15.15 34.12
CA LYS A 123 -35.52 14.34 35.10
C LYS A 123 -34.56 13.65 36.08
N THR A 124 -34.85 13.73 37.37
CA THR A 124 -34.06 13.07 38.41
C THR A 124 -34.75 11.78 38.85
N ILE A 125 -34.00 10.69 38.75
CA ILE A 125 -34.42 9.34 39.13
C ILE A 125 -33.35 8.81 40.07
N ASP A 126 -33.77 8.30 41.24
CA ASP A 126 -32.90 7.75 42.29
C ASP A 126 -31.71 8.67 42.67
N GLY A 127 -31.95 9.99 42.66
CA GLY A 127 -30.96 11.00 43.02
C GLY A 127 -29.94 11.36 41.93
N LYS A 128 -30.10 10.82 40.71
CA LYS A 128 -29.30 11.16 39.52
C LYS A 128 -30.16 11.89 38.48
N THR A 129 -29.64 12.96 37.90
CA THR A 129 -30.32 13.74 36.86
C THR A 129 -29.95 13.24 35.48
N TYR A 130 -30.92 13.12 34.57
CA TYR A 130 -30.75 12.62 33.22
C TYR A 130 -31.37 13.59 32.21
N TYR A 131 -30.80 13.67 31.00
CA TYR A 131 -31.42 14.38 29.88
C TYR A 131 -32.30 13.43 29.06
N TYR A 132 -33.56 13.79 28.89
CA TYR A 132 -34.55 13.13 28.04
C TYR A 132 -34.82 13.98 26.80
N ASP A 133 -34.79 13.39 25.60
CA ASP A 133 -35.25 14.07 24.39
C ASP A 133 -36.79 14.12 24.29
N ASP A 134 -37.29 14.67 23.18
CA ASP A 134 -38.73 14.79 22.92
C ASP A 134 -39.43 13.44 22.66
N ASP A 135 -38.67 12.36 22.45
CA ASP A 135 -39.14 10.97 22.32
C ASP A 135 -39.01 10.18 23.65
N ASP A 136 -38.82 10.88 24.75
CA ASP A 136 -38.62 10.34 26.11
C ASP A 136 -37.43 9.34 26.22
N GLN A 137 -36.40 9.48 25.38
CA GLN A 137 -35.17 8.68 25.47
C GLN A 137 -34.06 9.40 26.25
N VAL A 138 -33.38 8.67 27.14
CA VAL A 138 -32.20 9.17 27.85
C VAL A 138 -31.04 9.36 26.87
N LYS A 139 -30.52 10.59 26.76
CA LYS A 139 -29.27 10.86 26.05
C LYS A 139 -28.07 10.55 26.94
N LYS A 140 -27.09 9.88 26.34
CA LYS A 140 -25.78 9.57 26.91
C LYS A 140 -24.68 10.14 26.03
N ASN A 141 -23.50 10.38 26.60
CA ASN A 141 -22.38 11.04 25.92
C ASN A 141 -22.83 12.36 25.26
N PHE A 142 -23.60 13.16 25.99
CA PHE A 142 -24.34 14.30 25.45
C PHE A 142 -24.03 15.56 26.25
N ALA A 143 -23.61 16.62 25.56
CA ALA A 143 -23.40 17.93 26.16
C ALA A 143 -24.47 18.91 25.66
N THR A 144 -25.00 19.74 26.55
CA THR A 144 -25.98 20.78 26.21
C THR A 144 -25.86 21.98 27.14
N VAL A 145 -26.45 23.11 26.77
CA VAL A 145 -26.49 24.32 27.60
C VAL A 145 -27.91 24.50 28.15
N ILE A 146 -28.05 24.44 29.47
CA ILE A 146 -29.32 24.67 30.18
C ILE A 146 -29.08 25.75 31.25
N ASP A 147 -29.95 26.76 31.30
CA ASP A 147 -29.81 27.94 32.16
C ASP A 147 -28.42 28.61 32.07
N GLY A 148 -27.87 28.68 30.85
CA GLY A 148 -26.54 29.25 30.57
C GLY A 148 -25.35 28.43 31.05
N LYS A 149 -25.58 27.23 31.61
CA LYS A 149 -24.52 26.31 32.07
C LYS A 149 -24.35 25.16 31.10
N VAL A 150 -23.10 24.83 30.79
CA VAL A 150 -22.76 23.60 30.07
C VAL A 150 -22.97 22.42 31.01
N LEU A 151 -23.78 21.46 30.60
CA LEU A 151 -24.05 20.21 31.30
C LEU A 151 -23.61 19.04 30.41
N TYR A 152 -22.89 18.07 30.98
CA TYR A 152 -22.50 16.84 30.29
C TYR A 152 -23.17 15.63 30.95
N PHE A 153 -23.81 14.79 30.12
CA PHE A 153 -24.47 13.56 30.52
C PHE A 153 -23.59 12.38 30.12
N ASP A 154 -23.16 11.63 31.13
CA ASP A 154 -22.16 10.57 31.07
C ASP A 154 -22.43 9.55 29.94
N LYS A 155 -21.35 9.04 29.35
CA LYS A 155 -21.40 8.06 28.25
C LYS A 155 -22.01 6.73 28.67
N GLU A 156 -21.67 6.23 29.85
CA GLU A 156 -22.06 4.88 30.27
C GLU A 156 -23.43 4.89 30.97
N THR A 157 -23.65 5.83 31.88
CA THR A 157 -24.85 5.90 32.71
C THR A 157 -25.92 6.85 32.17
N GLY A 158 -25.55 7.90 31.42
CA GLY A 158 -26.45 9.00 31.03
C GLY A 158 -26.77 9.99 32.14
N ALA A 159 -26.20 9.81 33.34
CA ALA A 159 -26.38 10.74 34.45
C ALA A 159 -25.56 12.02 34.22
N LEU A 160 -26.05 13.14 34.73
CA LEU A 160 -25.31 14.40 34.79
C LEU A 160 -23.98 14.19 35.54
N ALA A 161 -22.88 14.36 34.82
CA ALA A 161 -21.54 14.28 35.38
C ALA A 161 -21.17 15.61 36.05
N ASP A 162 -20.31 15.55 37.08
CA ASP A 162 -19.64 16.75 37.57
C ASP A 162 -18.53 17.13 36.59
N THR A 163 -18.53 18.38 36.14
CA THR A 163 -17.58 18.93 35.17
C THR A 163 -16.76 20.10 35.75
N ASN A 164 -16.83 20.32 37.06
CA ASN A 164 -16.07 21.38 37.73
C ASN A 164 -14.59 21.03 37.92
N ASP A 165 -14.25 19.73 37.94
CA ASP A 165 -12.88 19.22 38.09
C ASP A 165 -12.28 18.76 36.76
N TYR A 166 -10.99 19.02 36.59
CA TYR A 166 -10.21 18.50 35.46
C TYR A 166 -10.13 16.96 35.53
N GLN A 167 -10.33 16.31 34.38
CA GLN A 167 -10.31 14.85 34.27
C GLN A 167 -8.92 14.27 33.98
N PHE A 168 -7.89 15.11 33.80
CA PHE A 168 -6.51 14.64 33.73
C PHE A 168 -5.99 14.32 35.14
N LEU A 169 -5.39 13.14 35.30
CA LEU A 169 -4.95 12.63 36.61
C LEU A 169 -3.59 13.17 37.06
N GLU A 170 -2.80 13.72 36.13
CA GLU A 170 -1.40 14.05 36.35
C GLU A 170 -1.08 15.48 35.90
N GLY A 171 -0.28 16.19 36.70
CA GLY A 171 0.24 17.52 36.39
C GLY A 171 1.65 17.47 35.80
N LEU A 172 2.26 18.63 35.58
CA LEU A 172 3.63 18.70 35.06
C LEU A 172 4.65 18.14 36.07
N THR A 173 5.39 17.10 35.67
CA THR A 173 6.48 16.47 36.41
C THR A 173 7.81 16.62 35.65
N SER A 174 8.93 16.25 36.28
CA SER A 174 10.26 16.25 35.67
C SER A 174 10.80 14.83 35.64
N GLU A 175 11.03 14.29 34.44
CA GLU A 175 11.47 12.90 34.26
C GLU A 175 12.98 12.69 34.49
N ASN A 176 13.76 13.78 34.51
CA ASN A 176 15.22 13.74 34.68
C ASN A 176 15.64 13.07 36.01
N ASN A 177 16.47 12.05 35.92
CA ASN A 177 16.98 11.28 37.04
C ASN A 177 18.39 10.72 36.74
N THR A 178 18.92 9.83 37.58
CA THR A 178 20.29 9.28 37.45
C THR A 178 20.53 8.44 36.20
N TYR A 179 19.49 7.90 35.55
CA TYR A 179 19.63 7.18 34.28
C TYR A 179 19.73 8.13 33.08
N THR A 180 19.25 9.37 33.20
CA THR A 180 19.10 10.30 32.07
C THR A 180 20.43 10.65 31.40
N GLU A 181 21.51 10.84 32.17
CA GLU A 181 22.82 11.16 31.59
C GLU A 181 23.40 9.98 30.80
N HIS A 182 23.25 8.76 31.32
CA HIS A 182 23.76 7.52 30.73
C HIS A 182 22.96 7.07 29.49
N ASN A 183 21.63 7.11 29.58
CA ASN A 183 20.72 6.74 28.50
C ASN A 183 20.59 7.82 27.42
N ALA A 184 21.09 9.04 27.62
CA ALA A 184 21.16 10.03 26.55
C ALA A 184 22.00 9.48 25.38
N SER A 185 21.59 9.77 24.14
CA SER A 185 22.39 9.39 22.97
C SER A 185 23.80 10.01 22.99
N VAL A 186 24.78 9.32 22.41
CA VAL A 186 26.13 9.88 22.18
C VAL A 186 26.12 11.10 21.26
N GLY A 187 25.11 11.24 20.40
CA GLY A 187 25.02 12.31 19.42
C GLY A 187 23.65 12.41 18.76
N THR A 188 23.51 13.42 17.90
CA THR A 188 22.30 13.70 17.11
C THR A 188 22.52 13.48 15.61
N SER A 189 23.60 12.80 15.22
CA SER A 189 23.87 12.41 13.84
C SER A 189 23.15 11.10 13.50
N SER A 190 22.88 10.88 12.21
CA SER A 190 22.37 9.61 11.65
C SER A 190 23.09 8.39 12.22
N ASP A 191 24.42 8.45 12.32
CA ASP A 191 25.28 7.32 12.71
C ASP A 191 25.08 6.89 14.17
N SER A 192 24.37 7.69 14.98
CA SER A 192 23.99 7.34 16.35
C SER A 192 22.68 6.53 16.43
N TYR A 193 21.98 6.30 15.30
CA TYR A 193 20.65 5.69 15.21
C TYR A 193 20.50 4.78 13.98
N THR A 194 19.76 3.68 14.10
CA THR A 194 19.14 3.07 12.91
C THR A 194 18.00 3.96 12.43
N ASN A 195 18.03 4.34 11.16
CA ASN A 195 17.16 5.36 10.58
C ASN A 195 16.87 5.04 9.10
N VAL A 196 15.84 5.67 8.55
CA VAL A 196 15.54 5.68 7.10
C VAL A 196 15.57 7.13 6.66
N ASP A 197 16.51 7.49 5.79
CA ASP A 197 16.71 8.86 5.28
C ASP A 197 16.75 9.95 6.38
N GLY A 198 17.35 9.61 7.53
CA GLY A 198 17.43 10.49 8.72
C GLY A 198 16.21 10.45 9.64
N TYR A 199 15.11 9.78 9.26
CA TYR A 199 13.93 9.57 10.10
C TYR A 199 14.08 8.38 11.03
N LEU A 200 13.58 8.51 12.25
CA LEU A 200 13.45 7.41 13.21
C LEU A 200 12.11 6.68 13.00
N THR A 201 12.13 5.36 13.14
CA THR A 201 10.94 4.50 13.16
C THR A 201 10.70 3.98 14.59
N ALA A 202 9.56 3.33 14.84
CA ALA A 202 9.29 2.71 16.14
C ALA A 202 10.35 1.64 16.51
N ASP A 203 10.82 0.89 15.50
CA ASP A 203 11.90 -0.09 15.59
C ASP A 203 13.31 0.54 15.52
N SER A 204 13.47 1.86 15.64
CA SER A 204 14.80 2.48 15.69
C SER A 204 15.57 2.07 16.95
N TRP A 205 16.84 1.73 16.75
CA TRP A 205 17.83 1.53 17.80
C TRP A 205 18.78 2.72 17.80
N TYR A 206 19.38 3.03 18.95
CA TYR A 206 20.31 4.14 19.12
C TYR A 206 21.49 3.74 20.01
N ARG A 207 22.55 4.54 19.97
CA ARG A 207 23.70 4.38 20.85
C ARG A 207 23.58 5.30 22.08
N PRO A 208 23.22 4.79 23.28
CA PRO A 208 23.32 5.56 24.52
C PRO A 208 24.78 5.87 24.85
N LYS A 209 25.05 6.85 25.72
CA LYS A 209 26.41 7.18 26.15
C LYS A 209 27.06 6.04 26.93
N ASP A 210 26.31 5.43 27.83
CA ASP A 210 26.77 4.30 28.64
C ASP A 210 25.77 3.14 28.59
N ILE A 211 26.28 1.92 28.81
CA ILE A 211 25.54 0.67 28.91
C ILE A 211 25.57 0.20 30.36
N LEU A 212 24.44 -0.20 30.91
CA LEU A 212 24.34 -0.76 32.27
C LEU A 212 24.69 -2.25 32.24
N VAL A 213 25.97 -2.57 32.01
CA VAL A 213 26.48 -3.92 31.81
C VAL A 213 26.01 -4.86 32.94
N ASN A 214 25.37 -5.96 32.54
CA ASN A 214 24.78 -6.98 33.41
C ASN A 214 23.82 -6.41 34.49
N GLY A 215 23.16 -5.28 34.20
CA GLY A 215 22.26 -4.61 35.15
C GLY A 215 22.96 -3.93 36.34
N GLN A 216 24.29 -3.78 36.31
CA GLN A 216 25.08 -3.47 37.51
C GLN A 216 26.01 -2.26 37.39
N ASN A 217 26.78 -2.14 36.30
CA ASN A 217 27.80 -1.09 36.16
C ASN A 217 27.61 -0.34 34.85
N TRP A 218 27.64 0.99 34.89
CA TRP A 218 27.68 1.82 33.69
C TRP A 218 29.08 1.82 33.08
N GLU A 219 29.17 1.42 31.81
CA GLU A 219 30.39 1.48 30.99
C GLU A 219 30.09 2.22 29.68
N SER A 220 30.98 3.10 29.23
CA SER A 220 30.74 3.89 28.03
C SER A 220 30.64 3.02 26.77
N SER A 221 29.64 3.31 25.93
CA SER A 221 29.25 2.49 24.80
C SER A 221 30.29 2.46 23.67
N LYS A 222 30.37 1.33 22.97
CA LYS A 222 31.09 1.18 21.71
C LYS A 222 30.18 1.48 20.52
N ASP A 223 30.76 1.57 19.33
CA ASP A 223 30.05 1.94 18.10
C ASP A 223 28.94 0.93 17.73
N ASP A 224 29.06 -0.31 18.17
CA ASP A 224 28.12 -1.43 17.99
C ASP A 224 27.18 -1.66 19.19
N ASP A 225 27.36 -0.95 20.31
CA ASP A 225 26.54 -1.07 21.53
C ASP A 225 25.19 -0.31 21.38
N LEU A 226 24.38 -0.72 20.40
CA LEU A 226 23.04 -0.18 20.17
C LEU A 226 22.00 -0.76 21.14
N ARG A 227 20.96 0.03 21.45
CA ARG A 227 19.77 -0.36 22.23
C ARG A 227 18.49 0.17 21.57
N PRO A 228 17.33 -0.50 21.70
CA PRO A 228 16.09 -0.02 21.09
C PRO A 228 15.64 1.29 21.76
N LEU A 229 15.18 2.25 20.96
CA LEU A 229 14.71 3.56 21.46
C LEU A 229 13.60 3.40 22.50
N LEU A 230 12.71 2.42 22.27
CA LEU A 230 11.60 2.03 23.13
C LEU A 230 12.00 1.41 24.49
N MET A 231 13.30 1.24 24.76
CA MET A 231 13.80 0.95 26.12
C MET A 231 13.77 2.19 27.03
N THR A 232 13.80 3.39 26.43
CA THR A 232 14.13 4.64 27.13
C THR A 232 13.24 5.83 26.76
N TRP A 233 12.46 5.74 25.69
CA TRP A 233 11.55 6.78 25.21
C TRP A 233 10.32 6.15 24.54
N TRP A 234 9.16 6.79 24.71
CA TRP A 234 7.90 6.39 24.08
C TRP A 234 7.17 7.62 23.53
N PRO A 235 6.37 7.50 22.45
CA PRO A 235 5.62 8.63 21.90
C PRO A 235 4.53 9.16 22.85
N ASP A 236 3.99 8.28 23.70
CA ASP A 236 2.94 8.57 24.66
C ASP A 236 2.91 7.54 25.80
N LYS A 237 2.18 7.89 26.87
CA LYS A 237 2.03 7.09 28.09
C LYS A 237 1.33 5.74 27.84
N ALA A 238 0.41 5.66 26.87
CA ALA A 238 -0.27 4.42 26.54
C ALA A 238 0.69 3.40 25.91
N THR A 239 1.56 3.86 25.01
CA THR A 239 2.63 3.07 24.39
C THR A 239 3.64 2.60 25.43
N GLN A 240 4.01 3.45 26.40
CA GLN A 240 4.86 3.05 27.53
C GLN A 240 4.21 1.95 28.39
N VAL A 241 2.93 2.12 28.75
CA VAL A 241 2.15 1.11 29.50
C VAL A 241 2.09 -0.23 28.74
N ASN A 242 1.87 -0.19 27.43
CA ASN A 242 1.86 -1.39 26.59
C ASN A 242 3.25 -2.05 26.53
N TYR A 243 4.33 -1.26 26.39
CA TYR A 243 5.72 -1.75 26.40
C TYR A 243 6.05 -2.46 27.72
N LEU A 244 5.72 -1.84 28.86
CA LEU A 244 5.95 -2.44 30.17
C LEU A 244 5.16 -3.74 30.36
N ASN A 245 3.89 -3.76 29.95
CA ASN A 245 3.06 -4.96 30.01
C ASN A 245 3.53 -6.09 29.07
N ALA A 246 4.17 -5.75 27.94
CA ALA A 246 4.79 -6.72 27.03
C ALA A 246 6.12 -7.26 27.58
N MET A 247 6.98 -6.39 28.12
CA MET A 247 8.34 -6.75 28.55
C MET A 247 8.43 -7.30 29.98
N LYS A 248 7.40 -7.17 30.82
CA LYS A 248 7.41 -7.67 32.22
C LYS A 248 7.70 -9.16 32.36
N TYR A 249 7.61 -9.96 31.29
CA TYR A 249 8.03 -11.37 31.31
C TYR A 249 9.51 -11.54 31.70
N LEU A 250 10.33 -10.50 31.48
CA LEU A 250 11.75 -10.45 31.87
C LEU A 250 11.95 -10.33 33.39
N ASP A 251 10.96 -9.87 34.15
CA ASP A 251 10.98 -9.84 35.61
C ASP A 251 9.94 -10.80 36.20
N ALA A 252 10.41 -11.95 36.68
CA ALA A 252 9.56 -12.96 37.31
C ALA A 252 8.76 -12.43 38.53
N THR A 253 9.17 -11.32 39.15
CA THR A 253 8.48 -10.71 40.30
C THR A 253 7.31 -9.81 39.90
N GLU A 254 7.25 -9.33 38.64
CA GLU A 254 6.23 -8.42 38.12
C GLU A 254 5.15 -9.15 37.29
N THR A 255 5.13 -10.48 37.32
CA THR A 255 4.24 -11.32 36.48
C THR A 255 2.74 -11.10 36.74
N GLU A 256 2.36 -10.68 37.95
CA GLU A 256 0.96 -10.34 38.31
C GLU A 256 0.65 -8.84 38.15
N THR A 257 1.65 -7.97 37.98
CA THR A 257 1.48 -6.52 37.85
C THR A 257 0.85 -6.18 36.49
N VAL A 258 -0.14 -5.29 36.46
CA VAL A 258 -0.75 -4.77 35.23
C VAL A 258 -0.65 -3.26 35.27
N TYR A 259 0.23 -2.71 34.42
CA TYR A 259 0.37 -1.26 34.28
C TYR A 259 -0.82 -0.68 33.51
N THR A 260 -1.18 0.56 33.83
CA THR A 260 -2.33 1.29 33.28
C THR A 260 -1.97 2.77 33.07
N SER A 261 -2.77 3.50 32.28
CA SER A 261 -2.57 4.95 32.11
C SER A 261 -2.84 5.77 33.38
N ASP A 262 -3.48 5.17 34.39
CA ASP A 262 -3.78 5.77 35.69
C ASP A 262 -2.58 5.75 36.65
N ASP A 263 -1.61 4.86 36.42
CA ASP A 263 -0.34 4.83 37.15
C ASP A 263 0.47 6.12 36.88
N SER A 264 1.18 6.66 37.87
CA SER A 264 1.94 7.91 37.66
C SER A 264 3.12 7.73 36.71
N GLN A 265 3.49 8.79 35.99
CA GLN A 265 4.64 8.80 35.08
C GLN A 265 5.94 8.39 35.78
N ASP A 266 6.14 8.83 37.03
CA ASP A 266 7.26 8.40 37.88
C ASP A 266 7.29 6.88 38.13
N ALA A 267 6.13 6.25 38.31
CA ALA A 267 6.02 4.81 38.54
C ALA A 267 6.33 4.02 37.26
N LEU A 268 5.81 4.46 36.11
CA LEU A 268 6.06 3.86 34.81
C LEU A 268 7.54 4.01 34.40
N ASN A 269 8.13 5.19 34.60
CA ASN A 269 9.55 5.45 34.32
C ASN A 269 10.47 4.57 35.21
N LYS A 270 10.10 4.34 36.48
CA LYS A 270 10.82 3.42 37.37
C LYS A 270 10.66 1.96 36.95
N ALA A 271 9.47 1.55 36.52
CA ALA A 271 9.25 0.21 35.97
C ALA A 271 10.11 -0.02 34.72
N ALA A 272 10.22 0.97 33.83
CA ALA A 272 11.07 0.89 32.64
C ALA A 272 12.55 0.72 32.99
N GLN A 273 13.05 1.39 34.04
CA GLN A 273 14.42 1.18 34.54
C GLN A 273 14.65 -0.24 35.06
N ASN A 274 13.68 -0.82 35.77
CA ASN A 274 13.76 -2.24 36.18
C ASN A 274 13.81 -3.17 34.95
N ILE A 275 12.98 -2.91 33.93
CA ILE A 275 13.02 -3.66 32.67
C ILE A 275 14.36 -3.49 31.94
N GLN A 276 14.94 -2.28 31.90
CA GLN A 276 16.30 -2.06 31.36
C GLN A 276 17.33 -2.93 32.08
N VAL A 277 17.31 -3.00 33.41
CA VAL A 277 18.19 -3.88 34.20
C VAL A 277 18.04 -5.34 33.76
N LYS A 278 16.81 -5.83 33.55
CA LYS A 278 16.55 -7.22 33.10
C LYS A 278 16.95 -7.50 31.65
N ILE A 279 16.81 -6.50 30.78
CA ILE A 279 17.34 -6.55 29.41
C ILE A 279 18.86 -6.74 29.45
N GLU A 280 19.59 -5.93 30.22
CA GLU A 280 21.06 -5.99 30.28
C GLU A 280 21.61 -7.23 30.99
N GLU A 281 20.91 -7.74 32.03
CA GLU A 281 21.17 -9.06 32.62
C GLU A 281 21.09 -10.16 31.54
N LYS A 282 20.02 -10.18 30.73
CA LYS A 282 19.80 -11.20 29.69
C LYS A 282 20.74 -11.04 28.49
N ILE A 283 21.05 -9.82 28.05
CA ILE A 283 22.08 -9.57 27.02
C ILE A 283 23.43 -10.11 27.50
N SER A 284 23.78 -9.90 28.77
CA SER A 284 25.04 -10.39 29.35
C SER A 284 25.08 -11.91 29.48
N GLN A 285 23.92 -12.55 29.70
CA GLN A 285 23.79 -14.01 29.76
C GLN A 285 23.86 -14.67 28.38
N GLU A 286 23.22 -14.10 27.35
CA GLU A 286 23.16 -14.67 26.00
C GLU A 286 24.32 -14.21 25.09
N GLY A 287 24.96 -13.09 25.41
CA GLY A 287 26.04 -12.49 24.60
C GLY A 287 25.56 -11.87 23.29
N GLN A 288 24.25 -11.59 23.14
CA GLN A 288 23.62 -11.23 21.88
C GLN A 288 22.29 -10.46 22.08
N THR A 289 21.83 -9.74 21.06
CA THR A 289 20.66 -8.83 21.12
C THR A 289 19.53 -9.18 20.14
N GLN A 290 19.63 -10.27 19.35
CA GLN A 290 18.60 -10.64 18.37
C GLN A 290 17.26 -10.98 19.04
N TRP A 291 17.27 -11.63 20.21
CA TRP A 291 16.04 -11.91 20.96
C TRP A 291 15.27 -10.61 21.30
N LEU A 292 16.00 -9.53 21.58
CA LEU A 292 15.41 -8.23 21.92
C LEU A 292 14.91 -7.51 20.66
N LYS A 293 15.57 -7.68 19.51
CA LYS A 293 15.04 -7.22 18.21
C LYS A 293 13.72 -7.90 17.90
N ASP A 294 13.69 -9.23 17.99
CA ASP A 294 12.48 -10.02 17.71
C ASP A 294 11.32 -9.65 18.64
N ASP A 295 11.58 -9.35 19.92
CA ASP A 295 10.54 -8.95 20.88
C ASP A 295 10.11 -7.48 20.72
N ILE A 296 11.01 -6.57 20.31
CA ILE A 296 10.68 -5.17 20.01
C ILE A 296 9.82 -5.08 18.75
N SER A 297 10.17 -5.78 17.66
CA SER A 297 9.33 -5.77 16.45
C SER A 297 7.95 -6.39 16.70
N LYS A 298 7.84 -7.50 17.45
CA LYS A 298 6.52 -8.03 17.88
C LYS A 298 5.72 -7.03 18.71
N PHE A 299 6.39 -6.25 19.56
CA PHE A 299 5.75 -5.18 20.32
C PHE A 299 5.26 -4.07 19.38
N VAL A 300 6.08 -3.62 18.44
CA VAL A 300 5.73 -2.59 17.45
C VAL A 300 4.54 -3.02 16.58
N ASP A 301 4.59 -4.22 16.01
CA ASP A 301 3.51 -4.83 15.22
C ASP A 301 2.17 -4.89 15.98
N SER A 302 2.20 -4.97 17.31
CA SER A 302 0.99 -5.01 18.14
C SER A 302 0.35 -3.64 18.39
N GLN A 303 1.04 -2.53 18.11
CA GLN A 303 0.51 -1.17 18.34
C GLN A 303 -0.26 -0.68 17.11
N SER A 304 -1.52 -0.24 17.30
CA SER A 304 -2.40 0.17 16.20
C SER A 304 -1.86 1.33 15.36
N ASN A 305 -1.05 2.22 15.95
CA ASN A 305 -0.43 3.36 15.26
C ASN A 305 0.76 2.96 14.37
N TRP A 306 1.24 1.72 14.47
CA TRP A 306 2.40 1.20 13.75
C TRP A 306 2.06 -0.06 12.93
N ASN A 307 0.77 -0.30 12.71
CA ASN A 307 0.27 -1.39 11.86
C ASN A 307 -0.95 -0.97 11.04
N ILE A 308 -1.41 -1.89 10.19
CA ILE A 308 -2.55 -1.79 9.26
C ILE A 308 -3.86 -1.23 9.86
N ALA A 309 -4.04 -1.26 11.19
CA ALA A 309 -5.21 -0.67 11.85
C ALA A 309 -5.28 0.86 11.71
N SER A 310 -4.14 1.52 11.48
CA SER A 310 -4.08 2.97 11.23
C SER A 310 -4.16 3.35 9.74
N GLU A 311 -4.02 2.39 8.82
CA GLU A 311 -3.93 2.61 7.38
C GLU A 311 -5.28 2.55 6.64
N SER A 312 -6.40 2.44 7.36
CA SER A 312 -7.76 2.48 6.79
C SER A 312 -8.05 1.41 5.73
N LYS A 313 -7.58 0.18 5.94
CA LYS A 313 -7.75 -0.96 5.01
C LYS A 313 -9.20 -1.14 4.52
N GLY A 314 -9.38 -1.00 3.20
CA GLY A 314 -10.62 -1.24 2.46
C GLY A 314 -10.77 -2.67 1.93
N THR A 315 -11.82 -2.87 1.11
CA THR A 315 -12.17 -4.15 0.45
C THR A 315 -12.38 -4.03 -1.06
N ASP A 316 -12.16 -2.83 -1.59
CA ASP A 316 -12.34 -2.40 -2.98
C ASP A 316 -11.03 -2.38 -3.79
N HIS A 317 -9.87 -2.48 -3.12
CA HIS A 317 -8.55 -2.64 -3.72
C HIS A 317 -8.00 -4.06 -3.50
N LEU A 318 -7.30 -4.62 -4.50
CA LEU A 318 -6.79 -6.01 -4.49
C LEU A 318 -5.87 -6.31 -3.30
N GLN A 319 -5.17 -5.31 -2.78
CA GLN A 319 -4.25 -5.43 -1.65
C GLN A 319 -4.74 -4.70 -0.38
N GLY A 320 -6.01 -4.28 -0.34
CA GLY A 320 -6.64 -3.64 0.82
C GLY A 320 -6.45 -2.13 0.93
N GLY A 321 -5.64 -1.50 0.08
CA GLY A 321 -5.55 -0.04 -0.07
C GLY A 321 -4.37 0.38 -0.94
N ALA A 322 -4.25 1.67 -1.19
CA ALA A 322 -3.13 2.29 -1.90
C ALA A 322 -2.76 3.64 -1.23
N LEU A 323 -1.50 4.06 -1.37
CA LEU A 323 -0.99 5.32 -0.82
C LEU A 323 -0.37 6.18 -1.94
N LEU A 324 -0.93 7.36 -2.18
CA LEU A 324 -0.37 8.33 -3.12
C LEU A 324 0.82 9.07 -2.49
N TYR A 325 1.99 8.97 -3.10
CA TYR A 325 3.16 9.79 -2.74
C TYR A 325 2.95 11.25 -3.13
N VAL A 326 3.26 12.17 -2.22
CA VAL A 326 3.05 13.61 -2.39
C VAL A 326 4.36 14.39 -2.28
N ASN A 327 4.42 15.55 -2.93
CA ASN A 327 5.58 16.43 -2.82
C ASN A 327 5.61 17.13 -1.46
N SER A 328 6.79 17.20 -0.84
CA SER A 328 6.97 17.68 0.53
C SER A 328 8.41 18.13 0.78
N ASP A 329 8.58 19.30 1.39
CA ASP A 329 9.89 19.81 1.84
C ASP A 329 10.58 18.90 2.88
N LYS A 330 9.82 17.95 3.47
CA LYS A 330 10.34 16.95 4.42
C LYS A 330 11.00 15.76 3.72
N THR A 331 10.56 15.42 2.51
CA THR A 331 11.02 14.26 1.75
C THR A 331 11.34 14.70 0.31
N PRO A 332 12.28 15.65 0.12
CA PRO A 332 12.50 16.29 -1.17
C PRO A 332 12.99 15.32 -2.25
N ASP A 333 13.72 14.27 -1.87
CA ASP A 333 14.21 13.22 -2.77
C ASP A 333 13.06 12.34 -3.33
N ALA A 334 11.88 12.40 -2.71
CA ALA A 334 10.65 11.74 -3.17
C ALA A 334 9.69 12.70 -3.92
N ASN A 335 10.12 13.91 -4.27
CA ASN A 335 9.31 14.84 -5.06
C ASN A 335 9.30 14.45 -6.56
N SER A 336 8.15 14.61 -7.23
CA SER A 336 8.00 14.48 -8.68
C SER A 336 7.12 15.62 -9.19
N ASP A 337 7.53 16.32 -10.25
CA ASP A 337 6.66 17.29 -10.96
C ASP A 337 5.60 16.57 -11.84
N TYR A 338 5.64 15.24 -11.87
CA TYR A 338 4.74 14.35 -12.61
C TYR A 338 3.72 13.70 -11.64
N ARG A 339 3.51 12.38 -11.67
CA ARG A 339 2.37 11.70 -11.00
C ARG A 339 1.02 12.21 -11.50
N LEU A 340 0.91 12.35 -12.81
CA LEU A 340 -0.35 12.67 -13.47
C LEU A 340 -1.20 11.39 -13.50
N LEU A 341 -2.16 11.30 -12.59
CA LEU A 341 -2.98 10.09 -12.43
C LEU A 341 -4.08 9.96 -13.49
N ASN A 342 -4.55 8.73 -13.70
CA ASN A 342 -5.65 8.34 -14.59
C ASN A 342 -5.45 8.84 -16.03
N ARG A 343 -4.25 8.67 -16.60
CA ARG A 343 -3.92 9.06 -17.99
C ARG A 343 -4.13 7.94 -19.01
N THR A 344 -5.16 7.13 -18.76
CA THR A 344 -5.68 6.05 -19.61
C THR A 344 -6.02 6.50 -21.04
N PRO A 345 -6.31 5.58 -21.98
CA PRO A 345 -6.80 5.93 -23.32
C PRO A 345 -8.00 6.90 -23.31
N THR A 346 -8.90 6.76 -22.33
CA THR A 346 -10.06 7.64 -22.15
C THR A 346 -9.66 9.07 -21.81
N ASN A 347 -8.61 9.26 -20.98
CA ASN A 347 -8.31 10.52 -20.28
C ASN A 347 -6.83 10.96 -20.41
N GLN A 348 -6.10 10.49 -21.43
CA GLN A 348 -4.66 10.73 -21.65
C GLN A 348 -4.22 12.19 -21.46
N THR A 349 -5.01 13.15 -21.96
CA THR A 349 -4.68 14.59 -21.86
C THR A 349 -5.06 15.23 -20.52
N GLY A 350 -5.61 14.48 -19.58
CA GLY A 350 -6.26 14.97 -18.36
C GLY A 350 -7.68 15.52 -18.61
N THR A 351 -8.24 15.29 -19.80
CA THR A 351 -9.64 15.57 -20.14
C THR A 351 -10.20 14.36 -20.88
N PRO A 352 -11.38 13.82 -20.50
CA PRO A 352 -11.98 12.68 -21.19
C PRO A 352 -12.31 13.01 -22.65
N LEU A 353 -11.87 12.15 -23.57
CA LEU A 353 -12.11 12.30 -25.02
C LEU A 353 -13.21 11.37 -25.55
N TYR A 354 -13.48 10.27 -24.86
CA TYR A 354 -14.45 9.23 -25.23
C TYR A 354 -15.52 9.09 -24.14
N THR A 355 -16.71 8.60 -24.50
CA THR A 355 -17.90 8.63 -23.62
C THR A 355 -18.80 7.39 -23.74
N THR A 356 -18.31 6.30 -24.30
CA THR A 356 -19.01 5.00 -24.35
C THR A 356 -19.03 4.39 -22.95
N ASP A 357 -17.88 4.40 -22.27
CA ASP A 357 -17.77 4.21 -20.83
C ASP A 357 -17.78 5.58 -20.11
N PRO A 358 -18.59 5.79 -19.05
CA PRO A 358 -18.64 7.03 -18.28
C PRO A 358 -17.51 7.19 -17.24
N THR A 359 -16.65 6.19 -17.05
CA THR A 359 -15.48 6.26 -16.16
C THR A 359 -14.30 6.95 -16.85
N GLN A 360 -13.16 7.07 -16.15
CA GLN A 360 -11.90 7.53 -16.75
C GLN A 360 -11.05 6.35 -17.25
N GLY A 361 -11.64 5.18 -17.52
CA GLY A 361 -10.92 3.92 -17.62
C GLY A 361 -10.63 3.33 -16.23
N GLY A 362 -9.57 2.53 -16.14
CA GLY A 362 -9.09 1.96 -14.88
C GLY A 362 -8.52 3.00 -13.88
N TYR A 363 -8.08 2.46 -12.74
CA TYR A 363 -7.51 3.22 -11.63
C TYR A 363 -6.02 2.88 -11.53
N ASP A 364 -5.14 3.87 -11.62
CA ASP A 364 -3.67 3.67 -11.70
C ASP A 364 -3.14 2.70 -10.65
N PHE A 365 -3.56 2.87 -9.39
CA PHE A 365 -3.18 1.98 -8.30
C PHE A 365 -3.87 0.62 -8.43
N LEU A 366 -3.25 -0.28 -9.18
CA LEU A 366 -3.69 -1.66 -9.38
C LEU A 366 -3.04 -2.63 -8.38
N LEU A 367 -1.70 -2.67 -8.35
CA LEU A 367 -0.91 -3.59 -7.53
C LEU A 367 0.48 -3.03 -7.19
N ALA A 368 0.95 -3.34 -5.98
CA ALA A 368 2.29 -3.09 -5.47
C ALA A 368 2.72 -1.61 -5.51
N ASN A 369 3.90 -1.30 -6.05
CA ASN A 369 4.34 0.07 -6.26
C ASN A 369 3.96 0.48 -7.68
N ASP A 370 2.96 1.35 -7.80
CA ASP A 370 2.59 1.90 -9.10
C ASP A 370 3.72 2.79 -9.67
N VAL A 371 3.89 2.72 -10.99
CA VAL A 371 5.01 3.34 -11.70
C VAL A 371 4.51 4.62 -12.38
N ASP A 372 5.15 5.76 -12.06
CA ASP A 372 4.84 7.09 -12.61
C ASP A 372 5.18 7.19 -14.12
N ASN A 373 4.37 6.53 -14.95
CA ASN A 373 4.49 6.46 -16.40
C ASN A 373 4.16 7.80 -17.09
N SER A 374 3.69 8.80 -16.33
CA SER A 374 3.53 10.19 -16.78
C SER A 374 4.85 10.98 -16.79
N ASN A 375 5.91 10.42 -16.20
CA ASN A 375 7.23 11.03 -16.14
C ASN A 375 8.06 10.65 -17.39
N PRO A 376 8.53 11.60 -18.23
CA PRO A 376 9.32 11.32 -19.44
C PRO A 376 10.62 10.53 -19.20
N VAL A 377 11.21 10.59 -17.99
CA VAL A 377 12.38 9.77 -17.63
C VAL A 377 11.98 8.31 -17.47
N VAL A 378 10.81 8.06 -16.87
CA VAL A 378 10.24 6.71 -16.71
C VAL A 378 9.78 6.18 -18.07
N GLN A 379 9.09 7.00 -18.88
CA GLN A 379 8.73 6.65 -20.27
C GLN A 379 9.94 6.23 -21.11
N ALA A 380 11.08 6.92 -20.96
CA ALA A 380 12.32 6.54 -21.63
C ALA A 380 12.90 5.20 -21.12
N GLU A 381 12.74 4.88 -19.84
CA GLU A 381 13.12 3.56 -19.30
C GLU A 381 12.16 2.45 -19.78
N GLN A 382 10.85 2.70 -19.88
CA GLN A 382 9.91 1.74 -20.47
C GLN A 382 10.27 1.42 -21.92
N LEU A 383 10.68 2.43 -22.70
CA LEU A 383 11.20 2.24 -24.07
C LEU A 383 12.51 1.43 -24.07
N ASN A 384 13.42 1.68 -23.12
CA ASN A 384 14.66 0.92 -22.96
C ASN A 384 14.38 -0.56 -22.61
N TRP A 385 13.43 -0.82 -21.72
CA TRP A 385 13.02 -2.18 -21.36
C TRP A 385 12.33 -2.91 -22.51
N MET A 386 11.42 -2.25 -23.25
CA MET A 386 10.82 -2.79 -24.46
C MET A 386 11.88 -3.11 -25.52
N TYR A 387 12.85 -2.21 -25.75
CA TYR A 387 13.99 -2.47 -26.64
C TYR A 387 14.79 -3.69 -26.19
N TYR A 388 15.06 -3.83 -24.88
CA TYR A 388 15.76 -4.98 -24.32
C TYR A 388 15.01 -6.30 -24.57
N LEU A 389 13.69 -6.34 -24.40
CA LEU A 389 12.87 -7.52 -24.67
C LEU A 389 12.87 -7.87 -26.17
N LEU A 390 12.61 -6.89 -27.04
CA LEU A 390 12.56 -7.10 -28.49
C LEU A 390 13.95 -7.36 -29.13
N ASN A 391 15.02 -7.28 -28.33
CA ASN A 391 16.39 -7.65 -28.72
C ASN A 391 17.01 -8.65 -27.72
N PHE A 392 16.19 -9.40 -26.97
CA PHE A 392 16.65 -10.19 -25.82
C PHE A 392 17.74 -11.21 -26.17
N GLY A 393 17.54 -12.02 -27.22
CA GLY A 393 18.53 -12.98 -27.69
C GLY A 393 19.80 -12.31 -28.22
N SER A 394 19.65 -11.21 -28.96
CA SER A 394 20.76 -10.39 -29.45
C SER A 394 21.62 -9.83 -28.30
N ILE A 395 21.00 -9.33 -27.23
CA ILE A 395 21.68 -8.69 -26.10
C ILE A 395 22.30 -9.73 -25.15
N THR A 396 21.57 -10.80 -24.83
CA THR A 396 22.02 -11.80 -23.85
C THR A 396 23.03 -12.79 -24.44
N ASN A 397 22.80 -13.26 -25.66
CA ASN A 397 23.54 -14.38 -26.26
C ASN A 397 24.13 -14.08 -27.65
N ASN A 398 23.96 -12.87 -28.20
CA ASN A 398 24.30 -12.54 -29.59
C ASN A 398 23.57 -13.47 -30.60
N ASP A 399 22.30 -13.79 -30.32
CA ASP A 399 21.45 -14.65 -31.14
C ASP A 399 20.17 -13.89 -31.55
N ALA A 400 20.13 -13.42 -32.80
CA ALA A 400 19.02 -12.62 -33.30
C ALA A 400 17.73 -13.42 -33.52
N GLU A 401 17.82 -14.76 -33.65
CA GLU A 401 16.66 -15.65 -33.82
C GLU A 401 15.97 -15.98 -32.48
N ALA A 402 16.54 -15.48 -31.36
CA ALA A 402 16.01 -15.64 -30.00
C ALA A 402 15.47 -14.32 -29.41
N ASN A 403 15.08 -13.38 -30.28
CA ASN A 403 14.38 -12.15 -29.90
C ASN A 403 12.86 -12.36 -29.80
N PHE A 404 12.16 -11.47 -29.09
CA PHE A 404 10.70 -11.38 -29.18
C PHE A 404 10.29 -10.53 -30.39
N ASP A 405 9.28 -10.97 -31.14
CA ASP A 405 8.78 -10.25 -32.31
C ASP A 405 7.72 -9.19 -31.98
N SER A 406 7.07 -9.26 -30.82
CA SER A 406 5.82 -8.54 -30.51
C SER A 406 5.62 -8.36 -29.01
N ILE A 407 4.66 -7.51 -28.62
CA ILE A 407 4.30 -7.25 -27.22
C ILE A 407 2.80 -7.51 -26.95
N ARG A 408 2.49 -7.90 -25.71
CA ARG A 408 1.18 -7.63 -25.08
C ARG A 408 1.41 -6.46 -24.13
N VAL A 409 0.64 -5.38 -24.27
CA VAL A 409 0.61 -4.32 -23.27
C VAL A 409 -0.33 -4.76 -22.15
N ASP A 410 0.21 -4.91 -20.95
CA ASP A 410 -0.50 -5.27 -19.72
C ASP A 410 -1.22 -4.05 -19.14
N ALA A 411 -2.41 -4.24 -18.55
CA ALA A 411 -3.12 -3.23 -17.76
C ALA A 411 -3.17 -1.81 -18.39
N VAL A 412 -3.58 -1.71 -19.67
CA VAL A 412 -3.60 -0.45 -20.44
C VAL A 412 -4.44 0.64 -19.75
N ASP A 413 -5.52 0.21 -19.11
CA ASP A 413 -6.44 1.01 -18.32
C ASP A 413 -5.85 1.58 -17.01
N ASN A 414 -4.65 1.15 -16.60
CA ASN A 414 -4.03 1.49 -15.31
C ASN A 414 -2.72 2.28 -15.46
N VAL A 415 -2.36 2.71 -16.67
CA VAL A 415 -1.11 3.42 -16.96
C VAL A 415 -1.33 4.63 -17.87
N ASP A 416 -0.29 5.45 -18.02
CA ASP A 416 -0.29 6.56 -18.98
C ASP A 416 -0.28 6.04 -20.43
N ALA A 417 -1.31 6.39 -21.21
CA ALA A 417 -1.50 5.94 -22.58
C ALA A 417 -0.47 6.53 -23.58
N ASP A 418 0.38 7.46 -23.16
CA ASP A 418 1.61 7.83 -23.90
C ASP A 418 2.46 6.59 -24.24
N LEU A 419 2.49 5.57 -23.38
CA LEU A 419 3.22 4.31 -23.63
C LEU A 419 2.77 3.60 -24.91
N LEU A 420 1.49 3.70 -25.28
CA LEU A 420 0.97 3.10 -26.53
C LEU A 420 1.53 3.80 -27.77
N GLN A 421 1.68 5.13 -27.70
CA GLN A 421 2.25 5.93 -28.79
C GLN A 421 3.76 5.71 -28.90
N ILE A 422 4.47 5.62 -27.76
CA ILE A 422 5.90 5.27 -27.69
C ILE A 422 6.15 3.88 -28.30
N ALA A 423 5.32 2.89 -27.95
CA ALA A 423 5.38 1.55 -28.54
C ALA A 423 5.12 1.60 -30.05
N ALA A 424 4.04 2.25 -30.48
CA ALA A 424 3.70 2.37 -31.89
C ALA A 424 4.83 2.98 -32.73
N ASP A 425 5.41 4.08 -32.26
CA ASP A 425 6.45 4.80 -33.00
C ASP A 425 7.80 4.05 -32.99
N TYR A 426 8.12 3.32 -31.92
CA TYR A 426 9.25 2.39 -31.94
C TYR A 426 9.08 1.29 -33.00
N PHE A 427 7.93 0.61 -33.05
CA PHE A 427 7.70 -0.47 -34.03
C PHE A 427 7.71 0.05 -35.48
N LYS A 428 7.16 1.26 -35.73
CA LYS A 428 7.25 1.94 -37.03
C LYS A 428 8.70 2.26 -37.41
N ALA A 429 9.50 2.76 -36.47
CA ALA A 429 10.89 3.14 -36.72
C ALA A 429 11.84 1.93 -36.88
N ALA A 430 11.68 0.90 -36.06
CA ALA A 430 12.56 -0.26 -36.00
C ALA A 430 12.25 -1.30 -37.10
N TYR A 431 10.97 -1.58 -37.36
CA TYR A 431 10.54 -2.67 -38.25
C TYR A 431 9.77 -2.19 -39.49
N GLY A 432 9.25 -0.96 -39.50
CA GLY A 432 8.46 -0.44 -40.62
C GLY A 432 7.09 -1.10 -40.76
N VAL A 433 6.43 -1.39 -39.64
CA VAL A 433 5.08 -2.01 -39.61
C VAL A 433 4.04 -1.22 -40.41
N ASP A 434 4.19 0.11 -40.51
CA ASP A 434 3.33 1.01 -41.30
C ASP A 434 3.52 0.92 -42.82
N LYS A 435 4.44 0.10 -43.33
CA LYS A 435 4.76 0.02 -44.77
C LYS A 435 3.91 -1.00 -45.54
N SER A 436 3.45 -2.07 -44.90
CA SER A 436 2.54 -3.07 -45.49
C SER A 436 2.07 -4.10 -44.45
N ASP A 437 0.88 -4.66 -44.66
CA ASP A 437 0.31 -5.76 -43.87
C ASP A 437 1.28 -6.94 -43.70
N ALA A 438 2.05 -7.26 -44.75
CA ALA A 438 3.03 -8.34 -44.72
C ALA A 438 4.20 -8.10 -43.73
N ILE A 439 4.48 -6.84 -43.37
CA ILE A 439 5.48 -6.47 -42.35
C ILE A 439 4.78 -6.30 -40.99
N SER A 440 3.63 -5.63 -40.94
CA SER A 440 2.84 -5.50 -39.71
C SER A 440 2.51 -6.86 -39.08
N ASN A 441 2.13 -7.84 -39.89
CA ASN A 441 1.75 -9.18 -39.45
C ASN A 441 2.94 -10.06 -39.00
N GLN A 442 4.19 -9.56 -39.08
CA GLN A 442 5.35 -10.18 -38.42
C GLN A 442 5.49 -9.72 -36.95
N HIS A 443 4.78 -8.66 -36.57
CA HIS A 443 4.94 -7.95 -35.30
C HIS A 443 3.59 -7.72 -34.58
N VAL A 444 2.69 -8.72 -34.66
CA VAL A 444 1.31 -8.67 -34.13
C VAL A 444 1.31 -8.46 -32.60
N SER A 445 1.10 -7.21 -32.21
CA SER A 445 1.04 -6.79 -30.81
C SER A 445 -0.40 -6.53 -30.37
N ILE A 446 -0.71 -6.85 -29.11
CA ILE A 446 -2.07 -6.83 -28.55
C ILE A 446 -2.15 -5.99 -27.27
N LEU A 447 -3.34 -5.54 -26.91
CA LEU A 447 -3.61 -4.73 -25.73
C LEU A 447 -4.47 -5.49 -24.71
N GLU A 448 -4.24 -5.27 -23.41
CA GLU A 448 -5.23 -5.55 -22.37
C GLU A 448 -5.98 -4.26 -22.04
N ASP A 449 -6.96 -3.92 -22.88
CA ASP A 449 -7.71 -2.67 -22.90
C ASP A 449 -9.21 -2.93 -22.62
N TRP A 450 -9.56 -3.03 -21.33
CA TRP A 450 -10.84 -3.55 -20.86
C TRP A 450 -12.00 -2.56 -21.03
N SER A 451 -11.71 -1.26 -21.03
CA SER A 451 -12.67 -0.16 -21.13
C SER A 451 -13.40 -0.13 -22.47
N ASP A 452 -14.71 0.14 -22.43
CA ASP A 452 -15.56 0.20 -23.63
C ASP A 452 -15.25 1.41 -24.55
N ASN A 453 -14.38 2.33 -24.10
CA ASN A 453 -13.84 3.46 -24.88
C ASN A 453 -12.58 3.08 -25.69
N ASP A 454 -11.82 2.07 -25.26
CA ASP A 454 -10.42 1.95 -25.66
C ASP A 454 -10.25 1.55 -27.12
N ALA A 455 -11.12 0.66 -27.62
CA ALA A 455 -11.18 0.32 -29.04
C ALA A 455 -11.38 1.56 -29.94
N GLU A 456 -12.12 2.58 -29.49
CA GLU A 456 -12.30 3.83 -30.24
C GLU A 456 -11.03 4.68 -30.22
N TYR A 457 -10.34 4.79 -29.07
CA TYR A 457 -9.02 5.41 -28.97
C TYR A 457 -7.97 4.72 -29.86
N VAL A 458 -7.90 3.40 -29.83
CA VAL A 458 -6.92 2.60 -30.59
C VAL A 458 -7.11 2.82 -32.09
N LYS A 459 -8.36 2.84 -32.55
CA LYS A 459 -8.75 3.14 -33.93
C LYS A 459 -8.36 4.55 -34.36
N ASP A 460 -8.68 5.56 -33.55
CA ASP A 460 -8.37 6.96 -33.87
C ASP A 460 -6.84 7.22 -33.88
N ASN A 461 -6.07 6.39 -33.18
CA ASN A 461 -4.60 6.35 -33.25
C ASN A 461 -4.03 5.42 -34.33
N GLY A 462 -4.88 4.77 -35.14
CA GLY A 462 -4.49 3.99 -36.32
C GLY A 462 -4.24 2.49 -36.10
N ASP A 463 -4.84 1.89 -35.07
CA ASP A 463 -4.81 0.45 -34.77
C ASP A 463 -3.37 -0.13 -34.70
N ASN A 464 -2.43 0.61 -34.10
CA ASN A 464 -1.00 0.23 -34.03
C ASN A 464 -0.74 -1.04 -33.19
N GLN A 465 -1.68 -1.38 -32.30
CA GLN A 465 -1.78 -2.63 -31.57
C GLN A 465 -3.24 -3.07 -31.60
N LEU A 466 -3.51 -4.38 -31.54
CA LEU A 466 -4.88 -4.89 -31.61
C LEU A 466 -5.60 -4.72 -30.27
N SER A 467 -6.71 -3.97 -30.30
CA SER A 467 -7.68 -3.88 -29.21
C SER A 467 -8.43 -5.21 -29.00
N MET A 468 -8.84 -5.48 -27.76
CA MET A 468 -9.58 -6.68 -27.40
C MET A 468 -11.08 -6.58 -27.73
N ASP A 469 -11.67 -7.58 -28.39
CA ASP A 469 -13.13 -7.64 -28.57
C ASP A 469 -13.84 -8.16 -27.30
N ASN A 470 -13.82 -7.35 -26.25
CA ASN A 470 -14.49 -7.63 -24.97
C ASN A 470 -16.01 -7.83 -25.16
N LYS A 471 -16.62 -7.12 -26.13
CA LYS A 471 -18.06 -7.23 -26.46
C LYS A 471 -18.41 -8.63 -26.98
N LEU A 472 -17.63 -9.17 -27.92
CA LEU A 472 -17.79 -10.55 -28.39
C LEU A 472 -17.53 -11.54 -27.26
N ARG A 473 -16.49 -11.34 -26.46
CA ARG A 473 -16.17 -12.18 -25.30
C ARG A 473 -17.32 -12.24 -24.28
N LEU A 474 -17.98 -11.11 -23.99
CA LEU A 474 -19.18 -11.05 -23.15
C LEU A 474 -20.36 -11.79 -23.80
N SER A 475 -20.59 -11.59 -25.10
CA SER A 475 -21.61 -12.33 -25.86
C SER A 475 -21.41 -13.85 -25.75
N LEU A 476 -20.20 -14.34 -26.02
CA LEU A 476 -19.82 -15.74 -25.89
C LEU A 476 -20.05 -16.26 -24.47
N LYS A 477 -19.70 -15.48 -23.44
CA LYS A 477 -19.91 -15.84 -22.03
C LYS A 477 -21.39 -16.06 -21.71
N TYR A 478 -22.25 -15.06 -21.96
CA TYR A 478 -23.65 -15.11 -21.55
C TYR A 478 -24.51 -16.06 -22.39
N SER A 479 -24.16 -16.28 -23.66
CA SER A 479 -24.92 -17.18 -24.54
C SER A 479 -24.48 -18.64 -24.48
N LEU A 480 -23.21 -18.93 -24.17
CA LEU A 480 -22.67 -20.30 -24.19
C LEU A 480 -22.05 -20.79 -22.89
N THR A 481 -21.20 -20.01 -22.22
CA THR A 481 -20.28 -20.57 -21.19
C THR A 481 -20.80 -20.52 -19.75
N MET A 482 -21.63 -19.52 -19.41
CA MET A 482 -22.36 -19.45 -18.13
C MET A 482 -23.27 -20.67 -17.93
N PRO A 483 -23.73 -21.02 -16.71
CA PRO A 483 -24.78 -22.03 -16.52
C PRO A 483 -26.09 -21.67 -17.23
N ALA A 484 -26.96 -22.65 -17.47
CA ALA A 484 -28.25 -22.44 -18.17
C ALA A 484 -29.20 -21.50 -17.41
N VAL A 485 -29.11 -21.52 -16.08
CA VAL A 485 -29.66 -20.54 -15.14
C VAL A 485 -28.55 -20.24 -14.13
N ASP A 486 -28.24 -18.97 -13.87
CA ASP A 486 -27.24 -18.57 -12.87
C ASP A 486 -27.80 -18.59 -11.43
N GLN A 487 -26.94 -18.31 -10.45
CA GLN A 487 -27.31 -18.26 -9.03
C GLN A 487 -28.36 -17.18 -8.68
N TYR A 488 -28.59 -16.21 -9.56
CA TYR A 488 -29.58 -15.14 -9.41
C TYR A 488 -30.89 -15.43 -10.16
N GLY A 489 -30.96 -16.55 -10.90
CA GLY A 489 -32.13 -16.94 -11.69
C GLY A 489 -32.12 -16.41 -13.14
N ASN A 490 -31.05 -15.74 -13.58
CA ASN A 490 -30.92 -15.26 -14.96
C ASN A 490 -30.66 -16.44 -15.89
N LYS A 491 -31.28 -16.41 -17.07
CA LYS A 491 -31.05 -17.41 -18.13
C LYS A 491 -29.98 -16.92 -19.10
N ARG A 492 -29.29 -17.85 -19.75
CA ARG A 492 -28.44 -17.54 -20.91
C ARG A 492 -29.18 -16.69 -21.95
N SER A 493 -28.46 -15.78 -22.59
CA SER A 493 -28.91 -15.09 -23.79
C SER A 493 -29.06 -16.07 -24.98
N GLY A 494 -29.81 -15.66 -26.00
CA GLY A 494 -29.79 -16.34 -27.30
C GLY A 494 -28.48 -16.08 -28.06
N LEU A 495 -28.38 -16.56 -29.30
CA LEU A 495 -27.15 -16.43 -30.12
C LEU A 495 -27.10 -15.13 -30.93
N GLU A 496 -28.17 -14.34 -30.92
CA GLU A 496 -28.29 -13.07 -31.66
C GLU A 496 -27.16 -12.06 -31.37
N PRO A 497 -26.64 -11.91 -30.12
CA PRO A 497 -25.53 -10.99 -29.83
C PRO A 497 -24.24 -11.28 -30.60
N PHE A 498 -24.04 -12.50 -31.12
CA PHE A 498 -22.83 -12.85 -31.88
C PHE A 498 -22.71 -12.09 -33.21
N LEU A 499 -23.84 -11.55 -33.71
CA LEU A 499 -23.86 -10.79 -34.95
C LEU A 499 -23.48 -9.32 -34.75
N THR A 500 -23.81 -8.71 -33.62
CA THR A 500 -23.79 -7.24 -33.46
C THR A 500 -23.19 -6.72 -32.16
N ASN A 501 -22.99 -7.56 -31.15
CA ASN A 501 -22.31 -7.18 -29.90
C ASN A 501 -20.86 -7.70 -29.94
N SER A 502 -20.08 -7.03 -30.78
CA SER A 502 -18.68 -7.28 -31.16
C SER A 502 -18.13 -5.98 -31.74
N LEU A 503 -16.81 -5.82 -31.84
CA LEU A 503 -16.19 -4.74 -32.62
C LEU A 503 -16.48 -4.86 -34.14
N VAL A 504 -16.96 -6.02 -34.61
CA VAL A 504 -17.33 -6.28 -36.00
C VAL A 504 -18.77 -6.78 -36.12
N ASP A 505 -19.62 -6.03 -36.84
CA ASP A 505 -20.97 -6.47 -37.20
C ASP A 505 -20.92 -7.55 -38.29
N ARG A 506 -21.25 -8.79 -37.92
CA ARG A 506 -21.25 -9.98 -38.77
C ARG A 506 -22.62 -10.31 -39.36
N THR A 507 -23.59 -9.40 -39.28
CA THR A 507 -24.92 -9.55 -39.91
C THR A 507 -24.83 -9.62 -41.44
N ASN A 508 -23.91 -8.86 -42.03
CA ASN A 508 -23.58 -8.91 -43.46
C ASN A 508 -22.12 -8.52 -43.70
N ASP A 509 -21.21 -9.29 -43.11
CA ASP A 509 -19.76 -9.10 -43.27
C ASP A 509 -19.27 -9.69 -44.60
N SER A 510 -19.42 -8.89 -45.66
CA SER A 510 -19.02 -9.24 -47.04
C SER A 510 -17.99 -8.26 -47.62
N THR A 511 -17.26 -7.57 -46.75
CA THR A 511 -16.34 -6.47 -47.09
C THR A 511 -14.93 -6.79 -46.59
N ASP A 512 -13.92 -6.32 -47.32
CA ASP A 512 -12.52 -6.43 -46.92
C ASP A 512 -11.97 -5.05 -46.55
N ASN A 513 -11.09 -5.00 -45.54
CA ASN A 513 -10.41 -3.79 -45.06
C ASN A 513 -11.35 -2.66 -44.58
N THR A 514 -12.48 -3.03 -43.97
CA THR A 514 -13.47 -2.10 -43.39
C THR A 514 -13.69 -2.29 -41.89
N ALA A 515 -13.56 -3.51 -41.38
CA ALA A 515 -13.64 -3.83 -39.98
C ALA A 515 -12.42 -3.29 -39.23
N GLN A 516 -12.58 -2.95 -37.95
CA GLN A 516 -11.46 -2.59 -37.10
C GLN A 516 -10.63 -3.85 -36.78
N PRO A 517 -9.29 -3.83 -36.95
CA PRO A 517 -8.40 -4.88 -36.47
C PRO A 517 -8.56 -5.09 -34.96
N ASN A 518 -8.81 -6.33 -34.55
CA ASN A 518 -9.03 -6.72 -33.17
C ASN A 518 -8.53 -8.15 -32.93
N TYR A 519 -8.35 -8.53 -31.68
CA TYR A 519 -8.18 -9.93 -31.28
C TYR A 519 -9.31 -10.35 -30.35
N SER A 520 -9.68 -11.64 -30.37
CA SER A 520 -10.77 -12.14 -29.53
C SER A 520 -10.43 -13.45 -28.83
N PHE A 521 -11.06 -13.69 -27.67
CA PHE A 521 -10.80 -14.86 -26.84
C PHE A 521 -12.04 -15.37 -26.09
N VAL A 522 -12.01 -16.64 -25.70
CA VAL A 522 -13.06 -17.30 -24.90
C VAL A 522 -12.80 -17.17 -23.40
N ARG A 523 -11.54 -17.34 -23.01
CA ARG A 523 -10.98 -17.14 -21.66
C ARG A 523 -9.54 -16.68 -21.83
N ALA A 524 -9.00 -16.02 -20.82
CA ALA A 524 -7.59 -15.65 -20.74
C ALA A 524 -7.01 -16.16 -19.41
N HIS A 525 -5.75 -15.83 -19.12
CA HIS A 525 -5.10 -16.25 -17.87
C HIS A 525 -5.64 -15.47 -16.66
N ASP A 526 -5.91 -14.19 -16.87
CA ASP A 526 -6.61 -13.21 -16.02
C ASP A 526 -8.15 -13.41 -16.00
N SER A 527 -8.75 -13.74 -17.15
CA SER A 527 -10.20 -13.70 -17.35
C SER A 527 -10.85 -15.09 -17.38
N GLU A 528 -11.82 -15.31 -16.49
CA GLU A 528 -12.57 -16.58 -16.32
C GLU A 528 -11.71 -17.78 -15.88
N VAL A 529 -10.62 -17.52 -15.15
CA VAL A 529 -9.77 -18.54 -14.52
C VAL A 529 -9.59 -18.23 -13.03
N GLN A 530 -8.95 -17.12 -12.68
CA GLN A 530 -8.60 -16.78 -11.30
C GLN A 530 -9.81 -16.73 -10.37
N THR A 531 -10.91 -16.13 -10.81
CA THR A 531 -12.16 -16.02 -10.04
C THR A 531 -12.83 -17.38 -9.81
N VAL A 532 -12.74 -18.31 -10.77
CA VAL A 532 -13.31 -19.66 -10.66
C VAL A 532 -12.52 -20.50 -9.64
N ILE A 533 -11.18 -20.38 -9.65
CA ILE A 533 -10.31 -21.04 -8.67
C ILE A 533 -10.53 -20.45 -7.27
N ALA A 534 -10.63 -19.13 -7.16
CA ALA A 534 -10.96 -18.44 -5.91
C ALA A 534 -12.32 -18.88 -5.35
N GLU A 535 -13.34 -18.99 -6.21
CA GLU A 535 -14.67 -19.47 -5.81
C GLU A 535 -14.64 -20.91 -5.30
N ILE A 536 -13.90 -21.81 -5.97
CA ILE A 536 -13.68 -23.19 -5.52
C ILE A 536 -13.05 -23.21 -4.12
N ILE A 537 -12.02 -22.40 -3.88
CA ILE A 537 -11.34 -22.32 -2.58
C ILE A 537 -12.34 -21.91 -1.50
N LYS A 538 -13.02 -20.76 -1.68
CA LYS A 538 -13.98 -20.22 -0.72
C LYS A 538 -15.14 -21.17 -0.44
N GLN A 539 -15.65 -21.83 -1.47
CA GLN A 539 -16.84 -22.66 -1.32
C GLN A 539 -16.59 -24.11 -0.92
N ARG A 540 -15.38 -24.66 -1.12
CA ARG A 540 -15.11 -26.10 -0.94
C ARG A 540 -13.88 -26.43 -0.10
N ILE A 541 -13.00 -25.46 0.19
CA ILE A 541 -11.72 -25.70 0.87
C ILE A 541 -11.61 -24.84 2.14
N ASP A 542 -11.75 -23.52 2.03
CA ASP A 542 -11.55 -22.56 3.11
C ASP A 542 -12.52 -21.37 2.97
N PRO A 543 -13.66 -21.38 3.70
CA PRO A 543 -14.65 -20.30 3.67
C PRO A 543 -14.18 -18.94 4.19
N ASP A 544 -13.10 -18.90 4.98
CA ASP A 544 -12.57 -17.67 5.58
C ASP A 544 -11.48 -17.03 4.69
N SER A 545 -11.08 -17.70 3.61
CA SER A 545 -10.13 -17.21 2.61
C SER A 545 -10.72 -16.11 1.70
N ASP A 546 -9.87 -15.19 1.24
CA ASP A 546 -10.22 -14.28 0.14
C ASP A 546 -10.40 -15.01 -1.20
N GLY A 547 -9.77 -16.19 -1.35
CA GLY A 547 -9.65 -17.00 -2.57
C GLY A 547 -8.61 -16.52 -3.59
N LEU A 548 -8.13 -15.28 -3.45
CA LEU A 548 -7.24 -14.60 -4.41
C LEU A 548 -5.77 -14.62 -3.96
N SER A 549 -5.51 -14.90 -2.68
CA SER A 549 -4.17 -15.07 -2.09
C SER A 549 -3.92 -16.52 -1.66
N PRO A 550 -4.06 -17.54 -2.54
CA PRO A 550 -4.09 -18.94 -2.13
C PRO A 550 -2.72 -19.47 -1.69
N THR A 551 -2.73 -20.31 -0.66
CA THR A 551 -1.59 -21.20 -0.38
C THR A 551 -1.46 -22.27 -1.49
N MET A 552 -0.25 -22.81 -1.66
CA MET A 552 -0.01 -23.86 -2.66
C MET A 552 -0.87 -25.12 -2.42
N ASP A 553 -1.20 -25.44 -1.17
CA ASP A 553 -2.07 -26.57 -0.82
C ASP A 553 -3.54 -26.29 -1.20
N GLN A 554 -4.06 -25.10 -0.89
CA GLN A 554 -5.39 -24.67 -1.35
C GLN A 554 -5.48 -24.68 -2.88
N LEU A 555 -4.48 -24.15 -3.57
CA LEU A 555 -4.42 -24.13 -5.04
C LEU A 555 -4.38 -25.55 -5.63
N THR A 556 -3.58 -26.44 -5.04
CA THR A 556 -3.46 -27.85 -5.45
C THR A 556 -4.78 -28.61 -5.28
N GLU A 557 -5.51 -28.38 -4.18
CA GLU A 557 -6.82 -29.00 -3.98
C GLU A 557 -7.89 -28.39 -4.90
N ALA A 558 -7.86 -27.06 -5.10
CA ALA A 558 -8.79 -26.36 -5.98
C ALA A 558 -8.69 -26.86 -7.42
N PHE A 559 -7.47 -27.11 -7.93
CA PHE A 559 -7.29 -27.69 -9.26
C PHE A 559 -7.82 -29.13 -9.38
N LYS A 560 -7.82 -29.94 -8.30
CA LYS A 560 -8.46 -31.28 -8.36
C LYS A 560 -9.97 -31.15 -8.55
N ILE A 561 -10.60 -30.23 -7.81
CA ILE A 561 -12.04 -29.95 -7.90
C ILE A 561 -12.37 -29.38 -9.29
N TYR A 562 -11.61 -28.39 -9.76
CA TYR A 562 -11.75 -27.78 -11.09
C TYR A 562 -11.66 -28.84 -12.20
N ASN A 563 -10.62 -29.69 -12.19
CA ASN A 563 -10.41 -30.71 -13.21
C ASN A 563 -11.51 -31.78 -13.18
N ALA A 564 -12.01 -32.17 -12.00
CA ALA A 564 -13.14 -33.09 -11.88
C ALA A 564 -14.45 -32.46 -12.40
N ASP A 565 -14.69 -31.18 -12.12
CA ASP A 565 -15.85 -30.44 -12.62
C ASP A 565 -15.80 -30.21 -14.15
N GLN A 566 -14.61 -29.99 -14.70
CA GLN A 566 -14.40 -29.85 -16.14
C GLN A 566 -14.89 -31.08 -16.94
N LEU A 567 -14.90 -32.26 -16.32
CA LEU A 567 -15.38 -33.51 -16.93
C LEU A 567 -16.89 -33.75 -16.76
N LYS A 568 -17.60 -32.99 -15.92
CA LYS A 568 -19.05 -33.13 -15.73
C LYS A 568 -19.83 -32.53 -16.90
N THR A 569 -21.01 -33.11 -17.18
CA THR A 569 -22.06 -32.51 -18.02
C THR A 569 -22.71 -31.32 -17.32
N ASP A 570 -23.14 -31.53 -16.08
CA ASP A 570 -23.67 -30.49 -15.21
C ASP A 570 -22.52 -29.94 -14.36
N LYS A 571 -22.08 -28.74 -14.74
CA LYS A 571 -20.90 -28.06 -14.18
C LYS A 571 -21.29 -27.14 -13.06
N GLU A 572 -20.46 -27.12 -12.04
CA GLU A 572 -20.65 -26.34 -10.81
C GLU A 572 -19.81 -25.06 -10.83
N PHE A 573 -18.60 -25.13 -11.38
CA PHE A 573 -17.63 -24.02 -11.41
C PHE A 573 -17.09 -23.77 -12.82
N THR A 574 -16.87 -24.83 -13.60
CA THR A 574 -16.24 -24.76 -14.92
C THR A 574 -17.22 -24.31 -16.00
N GLN A 575 -16.67 -23.64 -17.02
CA GLN A 575 -17.47 -23.13 -18.14
C GLN A 575 -18.07 -24.23 -19.02
N TYR A 576 -19.29 -23.98 -19.49
CA TYR A 576 -20.02 -24.83 -20.44
C TYR A 576 -19.60 -24.56 -21.90
N ASN A 577 -19.97 -25.47 -22.80
CA ASN A 577 -19.97 -25.29 -24.26
C ASN A 577 -18.64 -24.84 -24.91
N ILE A 578 -17.50 -24.96 -24.22
CA ILE A 578 -16.18 -24.55 -24.71
C ILE A 578 -15.90 -24.95 -26.18
N PRO A 579 -16.17 -26.20 -26.63
CA PRO A 579 -15.95 -26.56 -28.05
C PRO A 579 -16.81 -25.76 -29.03
N SER A 580 -18.06 -25.44 -28.68
CA SER A 580 -18.95 -24.61 -29.50
C SER A 580 -18.49 -23.16 -29.53
N THR A 581 -18.02 -22.64 -28.40
CA THR A 581 -17.48 -21.27 -28.30
C THR A 581 -16.22 -21.10 -29.14
N TYR A 582 -15.31 -22.08 -29.12
CA TYR A 582 -14.16 -22.10 -30.02
C TYR A 582 -14.54 -22.30 -31.50
N ALA A 583 -15.56 -23.11 -31.79
CA ALA A 583 -16.04 -23.26 -33.17
C ALA A 583 -16.58 -21.94 -33.74
N THR A 584 -17.21 -21.09 -32.91
CA THR A 584 -17.59 -19.73 -33.29
C THR A 584 -16.36 -18.85 -33.55
N ILE A 585 -15.47 -18.71 -32.57
CA ILE A 585 -14.35 -17.75 -32.66
C ILE A 585 -13.37 -18.10 -33.79
N LEU A 586 -13.07 -19.40 -33.98
CA LEU A 586 -12.18 -19.90 -35.04
C LEU A 586 -12.81 -19.89 -36.45
N THR A 587 -14.04 -19.39 -36.60
CA THR A 587 -14.70 -19.21 -37.90
C THR A 587 -15.24 -17.80 -38.13
N ASN A 588 -15.07 -16.89 -37.16
CA ASN A 588 -15.37 -15.48 -37.33
C ASN A 588 -14.37 -14.84 -38.31
N LYS A 589 -14.89 -14.06 -39.26
CA LYS A 589 -14.09 -13.15 -40.09
C LYS A 589 -13.72 -11.89 -39.27
N ASP A 590 -12.64 -11.25 -39.69
CA ASP A 590 -12.10 -9.97 -39.17
C ASP A 590 -11.91 -9.96 -37.64
N THR A 591 -11.18 -10.98 -37.15
CA THR A 591 -10.55 -11.06 -35.82
C THR A 591 -9.26 -11.87 -35.97
N VAL A 592 -8.28 -11.60 -35.12
CA VAL A 592 -7.22 -12.56 -34.76
C VAL A 592 -7.72 -13.51 -33.67
#